data_AF-A0A3N6MZC4-F1
#
_entry.id   AF-A0A3N6MZC4-F1
#
_cell.length_a   1.000
_cell.length_b   1.000
_cell.length_c   1.000
_cell.angle_alpha   90.00
_cell.angle_beta   90.00
_cell.angle_gamma   90.00
#
_symmetry.space_group_name_H-M   'P 1'
#
loop_
_entity.id
_entity.type
_entity.pdbx_description
1 polymer ?
#
loop_
_entity_poly.entity_id
_entity_poly.type
_entity_poly.pdbx_seq_one_letter_code
_entity_poly.pdbx_strand_id
1 'polypeptide(L)'
;MCRELRREPSWVAAIRLAFLQGRVDVESVVEEANLIPGKERTVRDVLSTMADRGLLEELDGRDCYVPGPVLIESDRYDLDFDRASDGGAHRWRSSG
;
A
#
# COMPACT_ATOMS: atom_id res chain seq x y z
N MET A 1 12.40 -10.04 14.99
CA MET A 1 12.43 -8.65 14.50
C MET A 1 11.22 -7.94 15.09
N CYS A 2 11.43 -7.13 16.13
CA CYS A 2 10.35 -6.45 16.83
C CYS A 2 9.86 -5.28 15.96
N ARG A 3 8.71 -5.44 15.28
CA ARG A 3 8.01 -4.31 14.66
C ARG A 3 7.59 -3.37 15.79
N GLU A 4 8.23 -2.21 15.86
CA GLU A 4 7.89 -1.14 16.80
C GLU A 4 6.38 -0.82 16.73
N LEU A 5 5.82 -0.43 17.87
CA LEU A 5 4.40 -0.21 18.20
C LEU A 5 3.64 0.83 17.34
N ARG A 6 4.14 1.19 16.16
CA ARG A 6 3.49 2.15 15.26
C ARG A 6 2.43 1.43 14.44
N ARG A 7 1.20 1.43 14.95
CA ARG A 7 0.02 1.06 14.17
C ARG A 7 -0.17 2.09 13.07
N GLU A 8 -0.10 1.65 11.83
CA GLU A 8 -0.43 2.51 10.69
C GLU A 8 -1.95 2.52 10.51
N PRO A 9 -2.54 3.62 10.01
CA PRO A 9 -3.93 3.60 9.58
C PRO A 9 -4.14 2.57 8.47
N SER A 10 -5.25 1.83 8.50
CA SER A 10 -5.56 0.77 7.53
C SER A 10 -5.50 1.23 6.07
N TRP A 11 -5.89 2.48 5.79
CA TRP A 11 -5.83 3.05 4.44
C TRP A 11 -4.40 3.27 3.95
N VAL A 12 -3.45 3.59 4.83
CA VAL A 12 -2.03 3.75 4.46
C VAL A 12 -1.44 2.38 4.10
N ALA A 13 -1.72 1.37 4.91
CA ALA A 13 -1.29 0.00 4.63
C ALA A 13 -1.89 -0.52 3.32
N ALA A 14 -3.17 -0.25 3.07
CA ALA A 14 -3.84 -0.61 1.80
C ALA A 14 -3.17 0.04 0.58
N ILE A 15 -2.84 1.34 0.64
CA ILE A 15 -2.12 2.03 -0.44
C ILE A 15 -0.73 1.38 -0.67
N ARG A 16 0.02 1.10 0.41
CA ARG A 16 1.34 0.46 0.29
C ARG A 16 1.23 -0.94 -0.33
N LEU A 17 0.26 -1.75 0.08
CA LEU A 17 0.01 -3.07 -0.51
C LEU A 17 -0.37 -2.97 -1.99
N ALA A 18 -1.23 -2.03 -2.35
CA ALA A 18 -1.61 -1.76 -3.73
C ALA A 18 -0.38 -1.43 -4.60
N PHE A 19 0.50 -0.55 -4.12
CA PHE A 19 1.72 -0.16 -4.85
C PHE A 19 2.77 -1.27 -4.93
N LEU A 20 3.03 -1.96 -3.83
CA LEU A 20 4.15 -2.91 -3.75
C LEU A 20 3.78 -4.31 -4.23
N GLN A 21 2.53 -4.72 -4.07
CA GLN A 21 2.06 -6.08 -4.37
C GLN A 21 1.04 -6.11 -5.53
N GLY A 22 0.51 -4.96 -5.95
CA GLY A 22 -0.50 -4.88 -7.00
C GLY A 22 -1.87 -5.43 -6.59
N ARG A 23 -2.05 -5.80 -5.32
CA ARG A 23 -3.27 -6.38 -4.77
C ARG A 23 -3.42 -6.06 -3.30
N VAL A 24 -4.66 -6.01 -2.82
CA VAL A 24 -5.00 -5.72 -1.44
C VAL A 24 -6.15 -6.62 -1.01
N ASP A 25 -6.00 -7.30 0.12
CA ASP A 25 -7.05 -8.04 0.79
C ASP A 25 -7.10 -7.68 2.28
N VAL A 26 -8.21 -8.03 2.93
CA VAL A 26 -8.46 -7.66 4.33
C VAL A 26 -7.40 -8.22 5.28
N GLU A 27 -6.99 -9.48 5.10
CA GLU A 27 -6.02 -10.14 5.97
C GLU A 27 -4.65 -9.47 5.85
N SER A 28 -4.21 -9.21 4.62
CA SER A 28 -2.95 -8.52 4.32
C SER A 28 -2.91 -7.12 4.95
N VAL A 29 -4.02 -6.37 4.93
CA VAL A 29 -4.09 -5.03 5.57
C VAL A 29 -4.04 -5.12 7.08
N VAL A 30 -4.73 -6.09 7.69
CA VAL A 30 -4.70 -6.30 9.15
C VAL A 30 -3.28 -6.60 9.61
N GLU A 31 -2.57 -7.46 8.87
CA GLU A 31 -1.17 -7.78 9.15
C GLU A 31 -0.24 -6.57 8.94
N GLU A 32 -0.32 -5.93 7.77
CA GLU A 32 0.59 -4.84 7.39
C GLU A 32 0.41 -3.61 8.29
N ALA A 33 -0.83 -3.27 8.67
CA ALA A 33 -1.11 -2.19 9.62
C ALA A 33 -0.87 -2.57 11.09
N ASN A 34 -0.47 -3.82 11.36
CA ASN A 34 -0.24 -4.34 12.71
C ASN A 34 -1.46 -4.11 13.63
N LEU A 35 -2.66 -4.40 13.10
CA LEU A 35 -3.92 -4.21 13.83
C LEU A 35 -4.14 -5.35 14.82
N ILE A 36 -4.93 -5.05 15.86
CA ILE A 36 -5.42 -6.09 16.75
C ILE A 36 -6.39 -7.01 16.00
N PRO A 37 -6.43 -8.33 16.33
CA PRO A 37 -7.44 -9.25 15.78
C PRO A 37 -8.86 -8.73 16.01
N GLY A 38 -9.77 -8.99 15.07
CA GLY A 38 -11.17 -8.54 15.17
C GLY A 38 -11.44 -7.18 14.50
N LYS A 39 -10.49 -6.64 13.73
CA LYS A 39 -10.64 -5.36 12.99
C LYS A 39 -10.98 -5.55 11.52
N GLU A 40 -11.22 -6.78 11.09
CA GLU A 40 -11.48 -7.17 9.69
C GLU A 40 -12.69 -6.41 9.13
N ARG A 41 -13.76 -6.23 9.92
CA ARG A 41 -14.92 -5.45 9.50
C ARG A 41 -14.58 -3.98 9.22
N THR A 42 -13.82 -3.35 10.11
CA THR A 42 -13.38 -1.96 9.93
C THR A 42 -12.47 -1.84 8.71
N VAL A 43 -11.59 -2.81 8.49
CA VAL A 43 -10.73 -2.84 7.29
C VAL A 43 -11.58 -3.00 6.03
N ARG A 44 -12.58 -3.88 6.02
CA ARG A 44 -13.51 -4.01 4.89
C ARG A 44 -14.23 -2.70 4.59
N ASP A 45 -14.74 -2.01 5.61
CA ASP A 45 -15.39 -0.71 5.44
C ASP A 45 -14.42 0.34 4.84
N VAL A 46 -13.17 0.34 5.27
CA VAL A 46 -12.12 1.22 4.72
C VAL A 46 -11.82 0.88 3.26
N LEU A 47 -11.64 -0.40 2.92
CA LEU A 47 -11.34 -0.84 1.55
C LEU A 47 -12.50 -0.54 0.60
N SER A 48 -13.73 -0.81 1.02
CA SER A 48 -14.94 -0.43 0.27
C SER A 48 -15.01 1.09 0.08
N THR A 49 -14.74 1.89 1.12
CA THR A 49 -14.68 3.36 0.98
C THR A 49 -13.60 3.81 0.01
N MET A 50 -12.44 3.14 -0.02
CA MET A 50 -11.37 3.44 -0.97
C MET A 50 -11.76 3.06 -2.40
N ALA A 51 -12.47 1.94 -2.57
CA ALA A 51 -13.00 1.52 -3.86
C ALA A 51 -14.07 2.49 -4.38
N ASP A 52 -15.00 2.93 -3.54
CA ASP A 52 -16.01 3.95 -3.87
C ASP A 52 -15.37 5.27 -4.33
N ARG A 53 -14.16 5.56 -3.85
CA ARG A 53 -13.37 6.76 -4.21
C ARG A 53 -12.46 6.54 -5.42
N GLY A 54 -12.47 5.36 -6.03
CA GLY A 54 -11.64 5.01 -7.19
C GLY A 54 -10.15 4.83 -6.88
N LEU A 55 -9.76 4.78 -5.60
CA LEU A 55 -8.38 4.49 -5.18
C LEU A 55 -8.05 3.01 -5.35
N LEU A 56 -9.06 2.16 -5.19
CA LEU A 56 -8.98 0.73 -5.39
C LEU A 56 -10.09 0.29 -6.34
N GLU A 57 -9.95 -0.87 -6.94
CA GLU A 57 -10.98 -1.53 -7.72
C GLU A 57 -11.18 -2.94 -7.18
N GLU A 58 -12.42 -3.31 -6.84
CA GLU A 58 -12.73 -4.62 -6.29
C GLU A 58 -12.78 -5.68 -7.39
N LEU A 59 -12.13 -6.81 -7.15
CA LEU A 59 -12.18 -7.99 -8.00
C LEU A 59 -13.34 -8.91 -7.59
N ASP A 60 -14.37 -8.95 -8.44
CA ASP A 60 -15.43 -9.97 -8.44
C ASP A 60 -16.10 -10.24 -7.07
N GLY A 61 -16.23 -9.22 -6.21
CA GLY A 61 -16.93 -9.32 -4.91
C GLY A 61 -16.24 -10.23 -3.89
N ARG A 62 -14.91 -10.41 -3.99
CA ARG A 62 -14.13 -11.35 -3.15
C ARG A 62 -13.33 -10.68 -2.04
N ASP A 63 -13.67 -9.46 -1.63
CA ASP A 63 -12.86 -8.67 -0.66
C ASP A 63 -11.39 -8.54 -1.11
N CYS A 64 -11.15 -8.59 -2.43
CA CYS A 64 -9.84 -8.50 -3.05
C CYS A 64 -9.86 -7.31 -3.99
N TYR A 65 -8.84 -6.47 -3.89
CA TYR A 65 -8.78 -5.19 -4.57
C TYR A 65 -7.47 -5.03 -5.32
N VAL A 66 -7.48 -4.28 -6.41
CA VAL A 66 -6.30 -3.85 -7.17
C VAL A 66 -6.20 -2.33 -7.16
N PRO A 67 -5.04 -1.74 -7.52
CA PRO A 67 -4.92 -0.29 -7.69
C PRO A 67 -6.00 0.25 -8.64
N GLY A 68 -6.80 1.20 -8.15
CA GLY A 68 -7.83 1.87 -8.93
C GLY A 68 -7.27 3.03 -9.76
N PRO A 69 -8.07 3.59 -10.68
CA PRO A 69 -7.64 4.63 -11.60
C PRO A 69 -7.09 5.87 -10.88
N VAL A 70 -7.70 6.30 -9.77
CA VAL A 70 -7.24 7.48 -9.02
C VAL A 70 -5.84 7.27 -8.47
N LEU A 71 -5.56 6.06 -7.97
CA LEU A 71 -4.25 5.74 -7.41
C LEU A 71 -3.18 5.65 -8.49
N ILE A 72 -3.51 5.02 -9.63
CA ILE A 72 -2.63 4.90 -10.80
C ILE A 72 -2.31 6.27 -11.41
N GLU A 73 -3.32 7.13 -11.54
CA GLU A 73 -3.15 8.48 -12.09
C GLU A 73 -2.35 9.38 -11.14
N SER A 74 -2.55 9.25 -9.82
CA SER A 74 -1.79 10.02 -8.82
C SER A 74 -0.30 9.66 -8.83
N ASP A 75 0.05 8.38 -8.97
CA ASP A 75 1.45 7.94 -9.12
C ASP A 75 2.12 8.56 -10.35
N ARG A 76 1.35 8.75 -11.42
CA ARG A 76 1.83 9.33 -12.68
C ARG A 76 2.24 10.80 -12.57
N TYR A 77 1.73 11.52 -11.57
CA TYR A 77 2.03 12.94 -11.34
C TYR A 77 3.03 13.19 -10.20
N ASP A 78 3.41 12.17 -9.41
CA ASP A 78 4.41 12.28 -8.34
C ASP A 78 5.76 11.60 -8.69
N LEU A 79 5.91 11.17 -9.95
CA LEU A 79 7.19 10.75 -10.51
C LEU A 79 7.86 11.92 -11.22
N ASP A 80 8.44 12.82 -10.45
CA ASP A 80 9.50 13.72 -10.93
C ASP A 80 10.76 12.86 -11.20
N PHE A 81 10.78 12.19 -12.36
CA PHE A 81 11.90 11.32 -12.80
C PHE A 81 13.23 12.09 -12.88
N ASP A 82 13.21 13.42 -12.89
CA ASP A 82 14.41 14.28 -12.87
C ASP A 82 15.05 14.39 -11.47
N ARG A 83 14.39 13.93 -10.39
CA ARG A 83 14.95 13.96 -9.02
C ARG A 83 15.17 12.60 -8.36
N ALA A 84 14.67 11.51 -8.92
CA ALA A 84 14.82 10.18 -8.32
C ALA A 84 16.22 9.56 -8.50
N SER A 85 17.10 10.16 -9.32
CA SER A 85 18.38 9.52 -9.69
C SER A 85 19.65 10.23 -9.20
N ASP A 86 19.56 11.33 -8.46
CA ASP A 86 20.75 12.08 -7.97
C ASP A 86 21.22 11.66 -6.56
N GLY A 87 20.81 10.48 -6.12
CA GLY A 87 21.27 9.82 -4.88
C GLY A 87 22.15 8.59 -5.11
N GLY A 88 22.66 8.40 -6.34
CA GLY A 88 23.54 7.30 -6.72
C GLY A 88 24.94 7.39 -6.11
N ALA A 89 25.07 7.26 -4.79
CA ALA A 89 26.34 7.18 -4.10
C ALA A 89 26.41 5.98 -3.13
N HIS A 90 25.94 4.81 -3.54
CA HIS A 90 26.35 3.55 -2.91
C HIS A 90 27.52 2.96 -3.71
N ARG A 91 28.71 3.53 -3.46
CA ARG A 91 29.99 2.95 -3.89
C ARG A 91 30.27 1.73 -3.02
N TRP A 92 29.84 0.55 -3.46
CA TRP A 92 30.29 -0.72 -2.90
C TRP A 92 31.79 -0.83 -3.17
N ARG A 93 32.62 -0.65 -2.12
CA ARG A 93 34.03 -1.03 -2.19
C ARG A 93 34.11 -2.55 -2.04
N SER A 94 34.15 -3.23 -3.18
CA SER A 94 34.77 -4.55 -3.25
C SER A 94 36.29 -4.40 -3.08
N SER A 95 36.86 -5.40 -2.44
CA SER A 95 38.23 -5.64 -2.05
C SER A 95 39.30 -5.30 -3.10
N GLY A 96 40.46 -4.85 -2.61
CA GLY A 96 41.76 -4.80 -3.28
C GLY A 96 42.84 -4.61 -2.24
#